data_AF-A0A9E4E2Q4-F1
#
_entry.id   AF-A0A9E4E2Q4-F1
#
_cell.length_a   1.000
_cell.length_b   1.000
_cell.length_c   1.000
_cell.angle_alpha   90.00
_cell.angle_beta   90.00
_cell.angle_gamma   90.00
#
_symmetry.space_group_name_H-M   'P 1'
#
loop_
_entity.id
_entity.type
_entity.pdbx_description
1 polymer ?
#
loop_
_entity_poly.entity_id
_entity_poly.type
_entity_poly.pdbx_seq_one_letter_code
_entity_poly.pdbx_strand_id
1 'polypeptide(L)'
;HGYWITYYANGVKRSEGNYIHGKKDGKWILYHKNGNISSVAHFRDDKYEGDYICYHKNGNRKWGGPYKKHDGTSSDGRKEGVWLCWEEDGETVWRIITYKKGGARAKPDEHPFGECHGCGEGRRSTWGDNCPRCGTELD
;
A
#
# COMPACT_ATOMS: atom_id res chain seq x y z
N HIS A 1 8.48 24.20 -12.03
CA HIS A 1 8.40 22.71 -12.06
C HIS A 1 9.76 22.17 -11.72
N GLY A 2 9.85 21.04 -11.04
CA GLY A 2 11.14 20.45 -10.71
C GLY A 2 11.06 19.34 -9.68
N TYR A 3 12.21 18.72 -9.41
CA TYR A 3 12.37 17.71 -8.39
C TYR A 3 12.63 18.36 -7.04
N TRP A 4 11.90 17.95 -6.02
CA TRP A 4 11.97 18.50 -4.67
C TRP A 4 12.30 17.41 -3.67
N ILE A 5 13.14 17.77 -2.70
CA ILE A 5 13.47 16.93 -1.56
C ILE A 5 13.19 17.75 -0.31
N THR A 6 12.42 17.17 0.62
CA THR A 6 12.23 17.73 1.95
C THR A 6 12.97 16.88 2.98
N TYR A 7 13.37 17.51 4.07
CA TYR A 7 14.14 16.87 5.14
C TYR A 7 13.39 17.03 6.47
N TYR A 8 13.59 16.07 7.36
CA TYR A 8 13.25 16.20 8.76
C TYR A 8 14.23 17.15 9.46
N ALA A 9 13.86 17.64 10.65
CA ALA A 9 14.73 18.50 11.45
C ALA A 9 16.08 17.86 11.83
N ASN A 10 16.15 16.53 11.81
CA ASN A 10 17.38 15.76 12.03
C ASN A 10 18.24 15.59 10.77
N GLY A 11 17.90 16.22 9.64
CA GLY A 11 18.65 16.14 8.38
C GLY A 11 18.34 14.90 7.53
N VAL A 12 17.54 13.95 8.00
CA VAL A 12 17.13 12.77 7.23
C VAL A 12 16.11 13.18 6.17
N LYS A 13 16.20 12.64 4.95
CA LYS A 13 15.18 12.86 3.92
C LYS A 13 13.80 12.51 4.48
N ARG A 14 12.81 13.35 4.20
CA ARG A 14 11.41 13.17 4.60
C ARG A 14 10.55 12.79 3.41
N SER A 15 10.75 13.44 2.27
CA SER A 15 10.07 13.10 1.03
C SER A 15 10.84 13.58 -0.19
N GLU A 16 10.68 12.91 -1.31
CA GLU A 16 11.18 13.37 -2.60
C GLU A 16 10.21 13.05 -3.75
N GLY A 17 10.19 13.89 -4.76
CA GLY A 17 9.32 13.74 -5.93
C GLY A 17 9.26 15.01 -6.78
N ASN A 18 8.43 14.98 -7.84
CA ASN A 18 8.31 16.10 -8.77
C ASN A 18 7.12 16.99 -8.44
N TYR A 19 7.32 18.29 -8.66
CA TYR A 19 6.26 19.30 -8.67
C TYR A 19 6.04 19.84 -10.08
N ILE A 20 4.80 19.83 -10.53
CA ILE A 20 4.31 20.40 -11.77
C ILE A 20 3.26 21.46 -11.42
N HIS A 21 3.45 22.70 -11.88
CA HIS A 21 2.58 23.85 -11.54
C HIS A 21 2.33 24.05 -10.04
N GLY A 22 3.34 23.77 -9.20
CA GLY A 22 3.23 23.91 -7.75
C GLY A 22 2.53 22.76 -7.04
N LYS A 23 2.11 21.71 -7.78
CA LYS A 23 1.45 20.51 -7.25
C LYS A 23 2.30 19.26 -7.43
N LYS A 24 2.20 18.32 -6.50
CA LYS A 24 2.86 17.01 -6.61
C LYS A 24 2.36 16.27 -7.84
N ASP A 25 3.30 15.77 -8.63
CA ASP A 25 3.01 15.00 -9.82
C ASP A 25 4.03 13.86 -10.02
N GLY A 26 3.54 12.72 -10.48
CA GLY A 26 4.32 11.51 -10.69
C GLY A 26 4.62 10.75 -9.40
N LYS A 27 5.74 10.01 -9.40
CA LYS A 27 6.15 9.17 -8.28
C LYS A 27 6.74 10.02 -7.15
N TRP A 28 6.25 9.77 -5.95
CA TRP A 28 6.72 10.36 -4.70
C TRP A 28 7.15 9.27 -3.72
N ILE A 29 8.28 9.53 -3.06
CA ILE A 29 8.85 8.65 -2.04
C ILE A 29 8.85 9.41 -0.73
N LEU A 30 8.30 8.81 0.31
CA LEU A 30 8.32 9.33 1.67
C LEU A 30 9.19 8.40 2.50
N TYR A 31 9.88 8.97 3.47
CA TYR A 31 10.81 8.27 4.33
C TYR A 31 10.38 8.36 5.78
N HIS A 32 10.70 7.34 6.56
CA HIS A 32 10.65 7.36 8.01
C HIS A 32 11.80 8.20 8.56
N LYS A 33 11.68 8.64 9.83
CA LYS A 33 12.77 9.37 10.52
C LYS A 33 14.08 8.58 10.65
N ASN A 34 14.03 7.26 10.49
CA ASN A 34 15.20 6.38 10.48
C ASN A 34 15.88 6.27 9.10
N GLY A 35 15.36 6.95 8.07
CA GLY A 35 15.90 6.94 6.70
C GLY A 35 15.33 5.86 5.79
N ASN A 36 14.60 4.87 6.34
CA ASN A 36 13.95 3.85 5.53
C ASN A 36 12.74 4.43 4.79
N ILE A 37 12.37 3.84 3.66
CA ILE A 37 11.17 4.25 2.92
C ILE A 37 9.94 3.99 3.80
N SER A 38 9.10 5.00 3.96
CA SER A 38 7.80 4.91 4.63
C SER A 38 6.68 4.61 3.65
N SER A 39 6.70 5.24 2.47
CA SER A 39 5.71 4.96 1.43
C SER A 39 6.17 5.45 0.07
N VAL A 40 5.76 4.72 -0.96
CA VAL A 40 5.86 5.12 -2.35
C VAL A 40 4.45 5.31 -2.88
N ALA A 41 4.20 6.45 -3.50
CA ALA A 41 2.88 6.81 -3.98
C ALA A 41 2.97 7.57 -5.30
N HIS A 42 1.98 7.39 -6.16
CA HIS A 42 1.84 8.18 -7.37
C HIS A 42 0.82 9.29 -7.15
N PHE A 43 1.19 10.49 -7.58
CA PHE A 43 0.36 11.69 -7.50
C PHE A 43 0.09 12.28 -8.88
N ARG A 44 -1.05 12.95 -8.98
CA ARG A 44 -1.40 13.83 -10.06
C ARG A 44 -2.16 15.01 -9.49
N ASP A 45 -1.68 16.22 -9.73
CA ASP A 45 -2.27 17.45 -9.18
C ASP A 45 -2.51 17.41 -7.66
N ASP A 46 -1.49 16.99 -6.88
CA ASP A 46 -1.55 16.78 -5.42
C ASP A 46 -2.44 15.63 -4.91
N LYS A 47 -3.07 14.87 -5.81
CA LYS A 47 -3.98 13.78 -5.45
C LYS A 47 -3.37 12.42 -5.78
N TYR A 48 -3.64 11.42 -4.97
CA TYR A 48 -3.18 10.06 -5.26
C TYR A 48 -3.82 9.53 -6.54
N GLU A 49 -2.98 9.07 -7.49
CA GLU A 49 -3.39 8.48 -8.76
C GLU A 49 -2.35 7.43 -9.17
N GLY A 50 -2.72 6.14 -9.18
CA GLY A 50 -1.82 5.02 -9.44
C GLY A 50 -1.49 4.22 -8.19
N ASP A 51 -0.37 3.51 -8.19
CA ASP A 51 -0.02 2.59 -7.12
C ASP A 51 0.43 3.31 -5.84
N TYR A 52 0.02 2.76 -4.70
CA TYR A 52 0.46 3.16 -3.38
C TYR A 52 0.96 1.94 -2.60
N ILE A 53 2.12 2.07 -1.97
CA ILE A 53 2.66 1.07 -1.05
C ILE A 53 3.26 1.81 0.14
N CYS A 54 2.89 1.43 1.36
CA CYS A 54 3.59 1.83 2.57
C CYS A 54 4.33 0.66 3.22
N TYR A 55 5.35 1.01 3.99
CA TYR A 55 6.31 0.09 4.57
C TYR A 55 6.39 0.29 6.09
N HIS A 56 6.64 -0.79 6.80
CA HIS A 56 7.04 -0.79 8.21
C HIS A 56 8.39 -0.10 8.39
N LYS A 57 8.72 0.28 9.62
CA LYS A 57 10.00 0.93 9.94
C LYS A 57 11.21 0.04 9.62
N ASN A 58 11.02 -1.28 9.59
CA ASN A 58 12.03 -2.28 9.20
C ASN A 58 12.25 -2.36 7.67
N GLY A 59 11.44 -1.66 6.86
CA GLY A 59 11.54 -1.67 5.40
C GLY A 59 10.60 -2.67 4.71
N ASN A 60 9.90 -3.51 5.46
CA ASN A 60 8.97 -4.49 4.91
C ASN A 60 7.66 -3.86 4.48
N ARG A 61 7.04 -4.39 3.42
CA ARG A 61 5.73 -3.90 2.94
C ARG A 61 4.72 -4.05 4.06
N LYS A 62 3.85 -3.05 4.21
CA LYS A 62 2.82 -2.99 5.25
C LYS A 62 1.43 -3.00 4.65
N TRP A 63 1.20 -2.14 3.68
CA TRP A 63 -0.10 -1.98 3.07
C TRP A 63 0.01 -1.29 1.72
N GLY A 64 -0.84 -1.66 0.77
CA GLY A 64 -0.72 -1.14 -0.58
C GLY A 64 -1.84 -1.59 -1.51
N GLY A 65 -1.97 -0.86 -2.60
CA GLY A 65 -3.01 -1.05 -3.60
C GLY A 65 -3.17 0.16 -4.51
N PRO A 66 -4.10 0.09 -5.46
CA PRO A 66 -4.24 1.12 -6.48
C PRO A 66 -5.22 2.23 -6.07
N TYR A 67 -4.81 3.46 -6.35
CA TYR A 67 -5.69 4.63 -6.43
C TYR A 67 -6.11 4.86 -7.87
N LYS A 68 -7.40 5.13 -8.06
CA LYS A 68 -7.93 5.49 -9.38
C LYS A 68 -7.71 6.94 -9.73
N LYS A 69 -7.76 7.20 -11.05
CA LYS A 69 -7.73 8.54 -11.61
C LYS A 69 -8.80 9.42 -11.00
N HIS A 70 -8.44 10.67 -10.75
CA HIS A 70 -9.33 11.63 -10.13
C HIS A 70 -10.35 12.19 -11.13
N ASP A 71 -11.63 12.20 -10.77
CA ASP A 71 -12.75 12.75 -11.56
C ASP A 71 -13.27 14.10 -11.05
N GLY A 72 -12.49 14.81 -10.23
CA GLY A 72 -12.75 16.21 -9.85
C GLY A 72 -13.39 16.46 -8.48
N THR A 73 -13.92 15.44 -7.78
CA THR A 73 -14.73 15.66 -6.54
C THR A 73 -14.16 15.08 -5.24
N SER A 74 -13.16 14.20 -5.27
CA SER A 74 -12.60 13.59 -4.03
C SER A 74 -11.41 14.39 -3.47
N SER A 75 -11.25 14.49 -2.15
CA SER A 75 -10.13 15.22 -1.53
C SER A 75 -8.79 14.48 -1.63
N ASP A 76 -8.79 13.14 -1.66
CA ASP A 76 -7.57 12.34 -1.39
C ASP A 76 -7.36 11.15 -2.35
N GLY A 77 -8.01 11.16 -3.52
CA GLY A 77 -8.00 10.02 -4.46
C GLY A 77 -8.92 8.87 -4.00
N ARG A 78 -9.57 8.17 -4.94
CA ARG A 78 -10.45 7.04 -4.62
C ARG A 78 -9.69 5.73 -4.67
N LYS A 79 -9.70 4.98 -3.57
CA LYS A 79 -9.23 3.60 -3.53
C LYS A 79 -10.17 2.75 -4.39
N GLU A 80 -9.62 1.94 -5.29
CA GLU A 80 -10.36 0.99 -6.10
C GLU A 80 -9.54 -0.30 -6.25
N GLY A 81 -10.20 -1.43 -6.44
CA GLY A 81 -9.50 -2.71 -6.63
C GLY A 81 -8.99 -3.30 -5.31
N VAL A 82 -8.01 -4.19 -5.42
CA VAL A 82 -7.51 -5.01 -4.33
C VAL A 82 -6.43 -4.27 -3.54
N TRP A 83 -6.62 -4.22 -2.23
CA TRP A 83 -5.68 -3.67 -1.27
C TRP A 83 -5.19 -4.76 -0.34
N LEU A 84 -3.89 -4.89 -0.19
CA LEU A 84 -3.26 -5.92 0.61
C LEU A 84 -2.68 -5.29 1.87
N CYS A 85 -2.84 -5.98 3.00
CA CYS A 85 -2.12 -5.70 4.24
C CYS A 85 -1.15 -6.86 4.50
N TRP A 86 0.11 -6.51 4.67
CA TRP A 86 1.17 -7.44 5.01
C TRP A 86 1.48 -7.37 6.50
N GLU A 87 2.00 -8.47 7.04
CA GLU A 87 2.55 -8.55 8.39
C GLU A 87 3.93 -7.87 8.45
N GLU A 88 4.51 -7.80 9.65
CA GLU A 88 5.84 -7.21 9.82
C GLU A 88 6.96 -7.95 9.07
N ASP A 89 6.73 -9.20 8.65
CA ASP A 89 7.64 -10.00 7.82
C ASP A 89 7.72 -9.51 6.35
N GLY A 90 6.72 -8.75 5.87
CA GLY A 90 6.65 -8.24 4.50
C GLY A 90 6.25 -9.25 3.42
N GLU A 91 6.00 -10.50 3.80
CA GLU A 91 5.69 -11.63 2.92
C GLU A 91 4.29 -12.18 3.16
N THR A 92 3.87 -12.24 4.42
CA THR A 92 2.56 -12.76 4.82
C THR A 92 1.51 -11.68 4.62
N VAL A 93 0.49 -11.97 3.80
CA VAL A 93 -0.70 -11.14 3.67
C VAL A 93 -1.71 -11.60 4.72
N TRP A 94 -2.01 -10.74 5.69
CA TRP A 94 -3.00 -11.04 6.73
C TRP A 94 -4.39 -10.48 6.42
N ARG A 95 -4.49 -9.54 5.48
CA ARG A 95 -5.79 -8.97 5.09
C ARG A 95 -5.81 -8.52 3.64
N ILE A 96 -6.92 -8.81 2.98
CA ILE A 96 -7.22 -8.32 1.63
C ILE A 96 -8.52 -7.50 1.72
N ILE A 97 -8.53 -6.32 1.10
CA ILE A 97 -9.68 -5.43 1.08
C ILE A 97 -9.96 -5.03 -0.37
N THR A 98 -11.15 -5.37 -0.86
CA THR A 98 -11.57 -5.00 -2.21
C THR A 98 -12.44 -3.73 -2.16
N TYR A 99 -11.99 -2.66 -2.79
CA TYR A 99 -12.78 -1.44 -2.94
C TYR A 99 -13.50 -1.46 -4.28
N LYS A 100 -14.84 -1.57 -4.23
CA LYS A 100 -15.67 -1.52 -5.44
C LYS A 100 -15.81 -0.07 -5.93
N LYS A 101 -16.05 0.08 -7.23
CA LYS A 101 -16.30 1.37 -7.89
C LYS A 101 -17.40 2.13 -7.13
N GLY A 102 -17.09 3.33 -6.64
CA GLY A 102 -17.99 4.13 -5.79
C GLY A 102 -17.52 4.35 -4.35
N GLY A 103 -16.36 3.81 -3.95
CA GLY A 103 -15.68 4.15 -2.68
C GLY A 103 -16.26 3.48 -1.43
N ALA A 104 -17.38 2.76 -1.56
CA ALA A 104 -17.79 1.83 -0.54
C ALA A 104 -16.74 0.73 -0.43
N ARG A 105 -16.22 0.51 0.79
CA ARG A 105 -15.53 -0.74 1.11
C ARG A 105 -16.52 -1.85 0.75
N ALA A 106 -16.16 -2.78 -0.13
CA ALA A 106 -16.85 -4.05 -0.07
C ALA A 106 -16.66 -4.57 1.35
N LYS A 107 -17.61 -5.35 1.88
CA LYS A 107 -17.28 -6.20 3.01
C LYS A 107 -15.92 -6.84 2.69
N PRO A 108 -14.95 -6.86 3.63
CA PRO A 108 -13.77 -7.70 3.46
C PRO A 108 -14.32 -9.02 2.95
N ASP A 109 -13.86 -9.53 1.80
CA ASP A 109 -14.38 -10.78 1.24
C ASP A 109 -14.61 -11.72 2.42
N GLU A 110 -15.86 -12.19 2.58
CA GLU A 110 -16.26 -13.07 3.70
C GLU A 110 -15.50 -14.41 3.64
N HIS A 111 -14.59 -14.55 2.67
CA HIS A 111 -13.44 -15.42 2.69
C HIS A 111 -12.14 -14.61 2.74
N PRO A 112 -11.49 -14.44 3.91
CA PRO A 112 -10.04 -14.39 3.89
C PRO A 112 -9.60 -15.66 3.13
N PHE A 113 -8.97 -15.51 1.96
CA PHE A 113 -8.59 -16.63 1.12
C PHE A 113 -8.00 -17.79 1.96
N GLY A 114 -8.70 -18.93 1.92
CA GLY A 114 -8.36 -20.22 2.54
C GLY A 114 -8.13 -20.17 4.05
N GLU A 115 -9.08 -20.64 4.85
CA GLU A 115 -8.69 -21.20 6.15
C GLU A 115 -7.66 -22.30 5.86
N CYS A 116 -6.43 -22.24 6.40
CA CYS A 116 -5.56 -23.43 6.33
C CYS A 116 -6.33 -24.57 7.00
N HIS A 117 -6.78 -25.57 6.23
CA HIS A 117 -7.50 -26.73 6.77
C HIS A 117 -6.70 -27.45 7.88
N GLY A 118 -5.39 -27.22 7.97
CA GLY A 118 -4.55 -27.67 9.07
C GLY A 118 -4.52 -26.78 10.32
N CYS A 119 -4.54 -25.44 10.22
CA CYS A 119 -4.34 -24.54 11.37
C CYS A 119 -5.45 -23.53 11.62
N GLY A 120 -6.50 -23.49 10.79
CA GLY A 120 -7.69 -22.65 10.95
C GLY A 120 -7.44 -21.14 10.86
N GLU A 121 -6.23 -20.71 10.47
CA GLU A 121 -5.90 -19.29 10.32
C GLU A 121 -5.76 -18.90 8.85
N GLY A 122 -6.49 -17.85 8.45
CA GLY A 122 -6.44 -17.28 7.10
C GLY A 122 -5.22 -16.38 6.91
N ARG A 123 -4.04 -16.98 6.67
CA ARG A 123 -2.81 -16.27 6.29
C ARG A 123 -2.18 -16.93 5.06
N ARG A 124 -1.89 -16.16 4.01
CA ARG A 124 -1.22 -16.62 2.77
C ARG A 124 0.09 -15.85 2.56
N SER A 125 1.15 -16.53 2.13
CA SER A 125 2.39 -15.88 1.67
C SER A 125 2.23 -15.43 0.21
N THR A 126 2.95 -14.39 -0.25
CA THR A 126 2.88 -13.98 -1.67
C THR A 126 3.49 -14.98 -2.66
N TRP A 127 4.06 -16.10 -2.17
CA TRP A 127 4.78 -17.10 -2.94
C TRP A 127 4.27 -18.50 -2.60
N GLY A 128 3.30 -18.97 -3.38
CA GLY A 128 2.85 -20.37 -3.40
C GLY A 128 1.46 -20.58 -2.80
N ASP A 129 0.90 -21.74 -3.16
CA ASP A 129 -0.37 -22.23 -2.65
C ASP A 129 -0.23 -22.78 -1.22
N ASN A 130 0.89 -22.64 -0.51
CA ASN A 130 1.08 -23.25 0.81
C ASN A 130 1.05 -22.24 1.95
N CYS A 131 0.41 -22.60 3.06
CA CYS A 131 0.29 -21.78 4.25
C CYS A 131 1.64 -21.60 4.96
N PRO A 132 2.05 -20.36 5.30
CA PRO A 132 3.34 -20.07 5.90
C PRO A 132 3.52 -20.58 7.34
N ARG A 133 2.44 -21.03 8.02
CA ARG A 133 2.50 -21.58 9.38
C ARG A 133 2.52 -23.11 9.40
N CYS A 134 1.59 -23.73 8.69
CA CYS A 134 1.36 -25.19 8.73
C CYS A 134 2.03 -25.91 7.55
N GLY A 135 2.43 -25.18 6.49
CA GLY A 135 2.95 -25.76 5.24
C GLY A 135 1.87 -26.42 4.35
N THR A 136 0.61 -26.44 4.79
CA THR A 136 -0.53 -27.04 4.07
C THR A 136 -0.92 -26.21 2.86
N GLU A 137 -1.22 -26.87 1.75
CA GLU A 137 -1.80 -26.26 0.55
C GLU A 137 -3.13 -25.57 0.88
N LEU A 138 -3.33 -24.37 0.34
CA LEU A 138 -4.43 -23.45 0.51
C LEU A 138 -5.31 -23.57 -0.74
N ASP A 139 -6.47 -24.22 -0.62
CA ASP A 139 -7.49 -24.26 -1.67
C ASP A 139 -8.07 -22.87 -2.01
#